data_AF-A0A961X152-F1
#
_entry.id   AF-A0A961X152-F1
#
_cell.length_a   1.000
_cell.length_b   1.000
_cell.length_c   1.000
_cell.angle_alpha   90.00
_cell.angle_beta   90.00
_cell.angle_gamma   90.00
#
_symmetry.space_group_name_H-M   'P 1'
#
loop_
_entity.id
_entity.type
_entity.pdbx_description
1 polymer ?
#
loop_
_entity_poly.entity_id
_entity_poly.type
_entity_poly.pdbx_seq_one_letter_code
_entity_poly.pdbx_strand_id
1 'polypeptide(L)'
;GVKFSDLFDAADVADDACPAGFTPIDTTYKAECLTLKTENSLGMSADGIAKAASRLETSRYAAIKGATSEFRKMEGITFDAKRSKLYVAISDLEKGMSSASKLKGVADDINMKSNKCGAVMELSMGADMVTTEMKILIAGGPFNGSAVVNQCDINNISWPDNVTMGPNDDTLLIAEDTDYHQNDALWAYDLNSGSLTRLMTTPYGAEVTSPMYYKNVDDKFDYLVTVVQHPYGESDEDKAASPDDTRVYIGYVAVPAKVQGGDKVSFKALPFASTDAEKREAKFTTSMTVNDKDLALNGYQTLLRSGDKIGDAVFGQAVAKDGSKLENYVDSDLPGGISTSADHTTLHRLDSGELYAITQFEEEVGTMYISSLDRDAVSGTLTVTGMKPVDLSAAYGGFDFCAGMPTPWGSHLGGEEWDFDARAFEAAKSADKDFDKYLAYFGMTASAQ
;
A
#
# COMPACT_ATOMS: atom_id res chain seq x y z
N GLY A 1 26.42 -7.49 9.19
CA GLY A 1 25.10 -8.11 9.39
C GLY A 1 25.17 -9.58 9.03
N VAL A 2 24.05 -10.28 9.17
CA VAL A 2 23.85 -11.62 8.59
C VAL A 2 23.86 -11.48 7.06
N LYS A 3 24.56 -12.37 6.35
CA LYS A 3 24.64 -12.37 4.89
C LYS A 3 23.70 -13.41 4.29
N PHE A 4 23.41 -13.29 2.99
CA PHE A 4 22.74 -14.35 2.25
C PHE A 4 23.45 -15.71 2.44
N SER A 5 24.78 -15.73 2.30
CA SER A 5 25.58 -16.95 2.47
C SER A 5 25.62 -17.50 3.89
N ASP A 6 25.19 -16.73 4.90
CA ASP A 6 24.99 -17.24 6.27
C ASP A 6 23.66 -17.98 6.43
N LEU A 7 22.71 -17.79 5.50
CA LEU A 7 21.35 -18.32 5.57
C LEU A 7 21.12 -19.50 4.60
N PHE A 8 21.66 -19.42 3.39
CA PHE A 8 21.37 -20.38 2.33
C PHE A 8 22.64 -20.97 1.72
N ASP A 9 22.55 -22.23 1.31
CA ASP A 9 23.40 -22.78 0.26
C ASP A 9 22.66 -22.63 -1.07
N ALA A 10 23.40 -22.22 -2.11
CA ALA A 10 22.87 -22.05 -3.47
C ALA A 10 23.60 -22.96 -4.45
N ALA A 11 22.89 -23.43 -5.46
CA ALA A 11 23.46 -24.19 -6.57
C ALA A 11 23.02 -23.61 -7.92
N ASP A 12 23.81 -23.89 -8.95
CA ASP A 12 23.47 -23.50 -10.31
C ASP A 12 22.28 -24.31 -10.84
N VAL A 13 21.37 -23.62 -11.52
CA VAL A 13 20.31 -24.25 -12.32
C VAL A 13 20.95 -24.86 -13.56
N ALA A 14 20.71 -26.15 -13.81
CA ALA A 14 21.16 -26.84 -15.01
C ALA A 14 20.00 -27.58 -15.67
N ASP A 15 19.83 -27.41 -16.99
CA ASP A 15 18.73 -27.99 -17.77
C ASP A 15 17.34 -27.72 -17.15
N ASP A 16 17.13 -26.49 -16.69
CA ASP A 16 15.95 -26.01 -15.98
C ASP A 16 15.59 -26.85 -14.73
N ALA A 17 16.59 -27.42 -14.04
CA ALA A 17 16.39 -28.23 -12.85
C ALA A 17 17.40 -27.90 -11.75
N CYS A 18 17.01 -28.19 -10.51
CA CYS A 18 17.89 -28.12 -9.36
C CYS A 18 18.59 -29.46 -9.09
N PRO A 19 19.85 -29.43 -8.62
CA PRO A 19 20.52 -30.64 -8.15
C PRO A 19 19.83 -31.21 -6.91
N ALA A 20 20.06 -32.50 -6.65
CA ALA A 20 19.48 -33.18 -5.49
C ALA A 20 19.86 -32.48 -4.18
N GLY A 21 18.88 -32.28 -3.31
CA GLY A 21 19.05 -31.60 -2.01
C GLY A 21 18.79 -30.09 -2.02
N PHE A 22 18.52 -29.50 -3.19
CA PHE A 22 18.12 -28.09 -3.32
C PHE A 22 16.65 -27.97 -3.71
N THR A 23 15.97 -26.99 -3.15
CA THR A 23 14.59 -26.65 -3.48
C THR A 23 14.58 -25.67 -4.65
N PRO A 24 13.88 -25.97 -5.75
CA PRO A 24 13.63 -25.02 -6.81
C PRO A 24 12.66 -23.94 -6.31
N ILE A 25 13.02 -22.67 -6.48
CA ILE A 25 12.15 -21.53 -6.18
C ILE A 25 12.21 -20.54 -7.35
N ASP A 26 11.11 -19.85 -7.61
CA ASP A 26 11.03 -18.78 -8.61
C ASP A 26 10.27 -17.61 -8.02
N THR A 27 11.01 -16.58 -7.63
CA THR A 27 10.50 -15.39 -6.93
C THR A 27 10.70 -14.16 -7.81
N THR A 28 10.24 -12.98 -7.35
CA THR A 28 10.43 -11.72 -8.09
C THR A 28 11.89 -11.43 -8.47
N TYR A 29 12.86 -11.94 -7.69
CA TYR A 29 14.28 -11.78 -7.98
C TYR A 29 14.75 -12.65 -9.15
N LYS A 30 14.55 -13.97 -9.04
CA LYS A 30 14.94 -14.97 -10.04
C LYS A 30 14.45 -16.38 -9.69
N ALA A 31 14.49 -17.23 -10.70
CA ALA A 31 14.52 -18.68 -10.57
C ALA A 31 15.87 -19.16 -10.04
N GLU A 32 15.88 -19.99 -8.99
CA GLU A 32 17.09 -20.47 -8.35
C GLU A 32 16.92 -21.75 -7.50
N CYS A 33 18.05 -22.35 -7.13
CA CYS A 33 18.11 -23.58 -6.34
C CYS A 33 18.70 -23.30 -4.97
N LEU A 34 17.88 -23.35 -3.92
CA LEU A 34 18.29 -23.01 -2.56
C LEU A 34 18.04 -24.14 -1.57
N THR A 35 18.88 -24.21 -0.55
CA THR A 35 18.57 -24.95 0.67
C THR A 35 18.95 -24.11 1.89
N LEU A 36 18.12 -24.22 2.93
CA LEU A 36 18.34 -23.48 4.17
C LEU A 36 19.45 -24.14 4.98
N LYS A 37 20.41 -23.34 5.45
CA LYS A 37 21.47 -23.81 6.32
C LYS A 37 20.94 -24.24 7.69
N THR A 38 21.64 -25.18 8.30
CA THR A 38 21.36 -25.65 9.67
C THR A 38 22.40 -25.16 10.68
N GLU A 39 23.53 -24.66 10.19
CA GLU A 39 24.62 -24.03 10.94
C GLU A 39 25.33 -23.01 10.03
N ASN A 40 25.98 -22.01 10.63
CA ASN A 40 26.77 -21.03 9.90
C ASN A 40 27.96 -20.52 10.71
N SER A 41 28.79 -19.69 10.08
CA SER A 41 30.02 -19.15 10.70
C SER A 41 29.75 -18.20 11.88
N LEU A 42 28.51 -17.70 12.00
CA LEU A 42 28.05 -16.84 13.09
C LEU A 42 27.61 -17.64 14.32
N GLY A 43 27.64 -18.98 14.27
CA GLY A 43 27.20 -19.85 15.36
C GLY A 43 25.69 -19.87 15.56
N MET A 44 24.92 -19.50 14.54
CA MET A 44 23.46 -19.55 14.61
C MET A 44 22.97 -21.01 14.60
N SER A 45 21.94 -21.30 15.39
CA SER A 45 21.21 -22.57 15.30
C SER A 45 20.34 -22.61 14.04
N ALA A 46 19.92 -23.81 13.62
CA ALA A 46 18.97 -23.98 12.52
C ALA A 46 17.67 -23.15 12.72
N ASP A 47 17.16 -23.07 13.95
CA ASP A 47 15.99 -22.23 14.28
C ASP A 47 16.31 -20.73 14.15
N GLY A 48 17.51 -20.31 14.56
CA GLY A 48 17.98 -18.94 14.38
C GLY A 48 18.11 -18.55 12.90
N ILE A 49 18.65 -19.46 12.07
CA ILE A 49 18.77 -19.28 10.62
C ILE A 49 17.40 -19.18 9.97
N ALA A 50 16.48 -20.10 10.31
CA ALA A 50 15.11 -20.08 9.83
C ALA A 50 14.38 -18.78 10.18
N LYS A 51 14.52 -18.29 11.41
CA LYS A 51 13.94 -17.01 11.84
C LYS A 51 14.51 -15.83 11.06
N ALA A 52 15.83 -15.77 10.90
CA ALA A 52 16.46 -14.70 10.12
C ALA A 52 16.02 -14.73 8.65
N ALA A 53 15.98 -15.91 8.02
CA ALA A 53 15.49 -16.08 6.66
C ALA A 53 14.02 -15.63 6.50
N SER A 54 13.15 -15.94 7.47
CA SER A 54 11.73 -15.53 7.45
C SER A 54 11.46 -14.03 7.60
N ARG A 55 12.51 -13.22 7.81
CA ARG A 55 12.41 -11.76 7.99
C ARG A 55 13.22 -10.98 6.97
N LEU A 56 14.37 -11.52 6.58
CA LEU A 56 15.27 -10.86 5.63
C LEU A 56 15.03 -11.31 4.18
N GLU A 57 14.47 -12.50 3.99
CA GLU A 57 14.37 -13.22 2.71
C GLU A 57 13.02 -13.95 2.63
N THR A 58 11.96 -13.20 2.96
CA THR A 58 10.61 -13.72 3.24
C THR A 58 10.06 -14.54 2.08
N SER A 59 10.15 -14.03 0.85
CA SER A 59 9.63 -14.71 -0.35
C SER A 59 10.37 -16.03 -0.61
N ARG A 60 11.70 -16.03 -0.51
CA ARG A 60 12.53 -17.24 -0.68
C ARG A 60 12.23 -18.28 0.41
N TYR A 61 12.12 -17.84 1.67
CA TYR A 61 11.81 -18.72 2.78
C TYR A 61 10.41 -19.32 2.66
N ALA A 62 9.41 -18.51 2.27
CA ALA A 62 8.04 -18.96 2.04
C ALA A 62 7.97 -20.03 0.93
N ALA A 63 8.65 -19.80 -0.20
CA ALA A 63 8.73 -20.78 -1.28
C ALA A 63 9.39 -22.10 -0.84
N ILE A 64 10.47 -22.04 -0.04
CA ILE A 64 11.09 -23.24 0.56
C ILE A 64 10.11 -24.00 1.48
N LYS A 65 9.18 -23.29 2.12
CA LYS A 65 8.12 -23.89 2.94
C LYS A 65 6.91 -24.37 2.13
N GLY A 66 6.92 -24.20 0.81
CA GLY A 66 5.87 -24.66 -0.09
C GLY A 66 4.72 -23.67 -0.29
N ALA A 67 4.91 -22.39 0.06
CA ALA A 67 4.00 -21.34 -0.38
C ALA A 67 4.17 -21.09 -1.89
N THR A 68 3.09 -20.76 -2.59
CA THR A 68 3.18 -20.27 -3.96
C THR A 68 3.91 -18.93 -4.00
N SER A 69 4.75 -18.74 -5.01
CA SER A 69 5.46 -17.49 -5.32
C SER A 69 4.94 -16.84 -6.61
N GLU A 70 3.77 -17.27 -7.08
CA GLU A 70 3.21 -16.87 -8.38
C GLU A 70 2.45 -15.55 -8.34
N PHE A 71 1.98 -15.12 -7.16
CA PHE A 71 1.29 -13.85 -6.97
C PHE A 71 2.19 -12.67 -7.39
N ARG A 72 1.58 -11.68 -8.04
CA ARG A 72 2.27 -10.50 -8.54
C ARG A 72 1.50 -9.26 -8.10
N LYS A 73 2.13 -8.41 -7.26
CA LYS A 73 1.49 -7.25 -6.62
C LYS A 73 0.18 -7.66 -5.94
N MET A 74 0.32 -8.47 -4.88
CA MET A 74 -0.79 -8.87 -4.02
C MET A 74 -0.84 -7.88 -2.86
N GLU A 75 -1.75 -6.92 -2.99
CA GLU A 75 -1.68 -5.65 -2.28
C GLU A 75 -2.63 -5.64 -1.07
N GLY A 76 -3.54 -4.67 -1.01
CA GLY A 76 -4.51 -4.48 0.04
C GLY A 76 -5.43 -5.69 0.26
N ILE A 77 -5.87 -5.82 1.51
CA ILE A 77 -6.76 -6.88 1.97
C ILE A 77 -7.78 -6.36 2.97
N THR A 78 -9.01 -6.87 2.90
CA THR A 78 -10.06 -6.56 3.87
C THR A 78 -10.97 -7.75 4.16
N PHE A 79 -11.66 -7.70 5.29
CA PHE A 79 -12.55 -8.77 5.75
C PHE A 79 -14.01 -8.30 5.82
N ASP A 80 -14.89 -9.01 5.12
CA ASP A 80 -16.33 -8.91 5.26
C ASP A 80 -16.83 -9.93 6.29
N ALA A 81 -17.14 -9.43 7.49
CA ALA A 81 -17.68 -10.23 8.58
C ALA A 81 -19.09 -10.76 8.31
N LYS A 82 -19.93 -10.07 7.51
CA LYS A 82 -21.29 -10.49 7.20
C LYS A 82 -21.28 -11.72 6.30
N ARG A 83 -20.39 -11.76 5.30
CA ARG A 83 -20.30 -12.86 4.34
C ARG A 83 -19.24 -13.91 4.69
N SER A 84 -18.39 -13.63 5.67
CA SER A 84 -17.18 -14.42 5.97
C SER A 84 -16.31 -14.55 4.71
N LYS A 85 -15.91 -13.40 4.18
CA LYS A 85 -15.10 -13.29 2.96
C LYS A 85 -13.89 -12.40 3.20
N LEU A 86 -12.77 -12.73 2.55
CA LEU A 86 -11.70 -11.76 2.34
C LEU A 86 -11.78 -11.22 0.92
N TYR A 87 -11.45 -9.95 0.77
CA TYR A 87 -11.21 -9.34 -0.53
C TYR A 87 -9.75 -8.92 -0.59
N VAL A 88 -9.07 -9.31 -1.67
CA VAL A 88 -7.64 -9.06 -1.90
C VAL A 88 -7.49 -8.40 -3.26
N ALA A 89 -6.80 -7.28 -3.32
CA ALA A 89 -6.47 -6.62 -4.57
C ALA A 89 -5.23 -7.27 -5.20
N ILE A 90 -5.25 -7.44 -6.52
CA ILE A 90 -4.13 -7.94 -7.31
C ILE A 90 -3.92 -6.99 -8.48
N SER A 91 -2.84 -6.22 -8.46
CA SER A 91 -2.62 -5.17 -9.46
C SER A 91 -2.39 -5.75 -10.85
N ASP A 92 -1.74 -6.92 -10.98
CA ASP A 92 -1.44 -7.51 -12.29
C ASP A 92 -1.56 -9.04 -12.31
N LEU A 93 -2.33 -9.57 -13.27
CA LEU A 93 -2.50 -11.01 -13.48
C LEU A 93 -1.54 -11.60 -14.52
N GLU A 94 -0.45 -10.91 -14.88
CA GLU A 94 0.60 -11.40 -15.79
C GLU A 94 1.69 -12.24 -15.09
N LYS A 95 2.64 -12.76 -15.89
CA LYS A 95 3.81 -13.53 -15.43
C LYS A 95 3.40 -14.75 -14.62
N GLY A 96 3.88 -14.89 -13.37
CA GLY A 96 3.68 -16.06 -12.51
C GLY A 96 2.21 -16.45 -12.36
N MET A 97 1.28 -15.49 -12.38
CA MET A 97 -0.16 -15.78 -12.28
C MET A 97 -0.79 -16.32 -13.57
N SER A 98 -0.09 -16.22 -14.71
CA SER A 98 -0.62 -16.56 -16.04
C SER A 98 0.27 -17.52 -16.84
N SER A 99 1.41 -17.92 -16.27
CA SER A 99 2.41 -18.74 -16.94
C SER A 99 3.27 -19.44 -15.91
N ALA A 100 3.30 -20.77 -16.00
CA ALA A 100 4.15 -21.62 -15.17
C ALA A 100 5.64 -21.21 -15.21
N SER A 101 6.32 -21.40 -14.09
CA SER A 101 7.78 -21.29 -14.03
C SER A 101 8.45 -22.27 -15.02
N LYS A 102 9.58 -21.83 -15.58
CA LYS A 102 10.44 -22.71 -16.39
C LYS A 102 11.26 -23.66 -15.53
N LEU A 103 11.53 -23.30 -14.27
CA LEU A 103 12.33 -24.11 -13.36
C LEU A 103 11.52 -25.31 -12.88
N LYS A 104 11.95 -26.51 -13.25
CA LYS A 104 11.27 -27.77 -12.91
C LYS A 104 11.19 -27.96 -11.41
N GLY A 105 9.99 -28.28 -10.94
CA GLY A 105 9.70 -28.54 -9.53
C GLY A 105 9.20 -27.33 -8.75
N VAL A 106 9.20 -26.13 -9.35
CA VAL A 106 8.38 -25.01 -8.86
C VAL A 106 6.92 -25.34 -9.14
N ALA A 107 6.04 -25.08 -8.18
CA ALA A 107 4.60 -25.29 -8.33
C ALA A 107 4.00 -24.30 -9.34
N ASP A 108 2.87 -24.70 -9.92
CA ASP A 108 2.08 -23.91 -10.88
C ASP A 108 0.63 -23.91 -10.36
N ASP A 109 0.45 -23.29 -9.20
CA ASP A 109 -0.79 -23.27 -8.43
C ASP A 109 -1.78 -22.25 -9.01
N ILE A 110 -1.31 -21.22 -9.73
CA ILE A 110 -2.11 -20.12 -10.28
C ILE A 110 -2.07 -20.11 -11.81
N ASN A 111 -3.21 -20.43 -12.42
CA ASN A 111 -3.34 -20.55 -13.87
C ASN A 111 -4.44 -19.63 -14.42
N MET A 112 -4.24 -18.32 -14.30
CA MET A 112 -5.22 -17.31 -14.71
C MET A 112 -4.95 -16.77 -16.11
N LYS A 113 -6.01 -16.27 -16.77
CA LYS A 113 -5.83 -15.51 -18.00
C LYS A 113 -5.14 -14.18 -17.66
N SER A 114 -4.04 -13.88 -18.35
CA SER A 114 -3.37 -12.58 -18.26
C SER A 114 -4.35 -11.41 -18.39
N ASN A 115 -4.24 -10.47 -17.44
CA ASN A 115 -4.96 -9.21 -17.44
C ASN A 115 -4.05 -8.11 -16.87
N LYS A 116 -3.69 -7.16 -17.74
CA LYS A 116 -2.86 -6.02 -17.38
C LYS A 116 -3.55 -5.01 -16.50
N CYS A 117 -4.88 -4.99 -16.39
CA CYS A 117 -5.58 -4.03 -15.55
C CYS A 117 -5.90 -4.59 -14.15
N GLY A 118 -5.38 -5.78 -13.81
CA GLY A 118 -5.55 -6.39 -12.48
C GLY A 118 -6.96 -6.92 -12.19
N ALA A 119 -7.20 -7.24 -10.93
CA ALA A 119 -8.48 -7.71 -10.41
C ALA A 119 -8.57 -7.56 -8.88
N VAL A 120 -9.81 -7.53 -8.37
CA VAL A 120 -10.07 -7.83 -6.96
C VAL A 120 -10.56 -9.26 -6.86
N MET A 121 -10.00 -10.00 -5.92
CA MET A 121 -10.26 -11.41 -5.66
C MET A 121 -11.13 -11.56 -4.40
N GLU A 122 -12.10 -12.47 -4.43
CA GLU A 122 -12.87 -12.89 -3.26
C GLU A 122 -12.37 -14.25 -2.78
N LEU A 123 -12.10 -14.36 -1.48
CA LEU A 123 -11.77 -15.62 -0.81
C LEU A 123 -12.86 -16.02 0.18
N SER A 124 -13.29 -17.28 0.10
CA SER A 124 -14.20 -17.90 1.07
C SER A 124 -13.47 -18.20 2.38
N MET A 125 -14.01 -17.75 3.52
CA MET A 125 -13.40 -17.95 4.84
C MET A 125 -14.17 -18.99 5.67
N GLY A 126 -13.45 -19.97 6.21
CA GLY A 126 -13.97 -20.92 7.19
C GLY A 126 -14.14 -20.30 8.58
N ALA A 127 -14.88 -20.99 9.46
CA ALA A 127 -15.08 -20.53 10.84
C ALA A 127 -13.79 -20.51 11.68
N ASP A 128 -12.74 -21.20 11.22
CA ASP A 128 -11.39 -21.24 11.78
C ASP A 128 -10.46 -20.16 11.19
N MET A 129 -11.00 -19.25 10.37
CA MET A 129 -10.26 -18.20 9.66
C MET A 129 -9.24 -18.75 8.65
N VAL A 130 -9.49 -19.94 8.10
CA VAL A 130 -8.74 -20.51 6.97
C VAL A 130 -9.51 -20.30 5.67
N THR A 131 -8.83 -19.82 4.63
CA THR A 131 -9.45 -19.65 3.30
C THR A 131 -9.55 -20.98 2.57
N THR A 132 -10.64 -21.19 1.83
CA THR A 132 -10.92 -22.47 1.16
C THR A 132 -11.01 -22.37 -0.37
N GLU A 133 -11.25 -21.17 -0.89
CA GLU A 133 -11.45 -20.91 -2.32
C GLU A 133 -11.10 -19.45 -2.59
N MET A 134 -10.51 -19.17 -3.75
CA MET A 134 -10.20 -17.84 -4.26
C MET A 134 -10.71 -17.71 -5.69
N LYS A 135 -11.40 -16.63 -6.02
CA LYS A 135 -11.92 -16.35 -7.37
C LYS A 135 -11.92 -14.85 -7.66
N ILE A 136 -11.96 -14.47 -8.93
CA ILE A 136 -12.16 -13.07 -9.32
C ILE A 136 -13.54 -12.60 -8.85
N LEU A 137 -13.58 -11.48 -8.12
CA LEU A 137 -14.79 -10.71 -7.84
C LEU A 137 -15.09 -9.75 -9.00
N ILE A 138 -14.10 -8.94 -9.36
CA ILE A 138 -14.15 -7.98 -10.47
C ILE A 138 -12.78 -7.95 -11.15
N ALA A 139 -12.77 -7.97 -12.48
CA ALA A 139 -11.58 -7.81 -13.30
C ALA A 139 -11.48 -6.37 -13.82
N GLY A 140 -10.28 -5.80 -13.83
CA GLY A 140 -10.03 -4.49 -14.42
C GLY A 140 -10.06 -4.48 -15.95
N GLY A 141 -10.07 -3.29 -16.53
CA GLY A 141 -10.02 -3.05 -17.98
C GLY A 141 -11.41 -2.95 -18.66
N PRO A 142 -11.53 -3.21 -19.97
CA PRO A 142 -10.56 -3.82 -20.86
C PRO A 142 -9.32 -2.97 -21.12
N PHE A 143 -8.21 -3.64 -21.48
CA PHE A 143 -6.94 -3.00 -21.85
C PHE A 143 -6.84 -2.75 -23.36
N ASN A 144 -6.40 -1.56 -23.75
CA ASN A 144 -6.10 -1.14 -25.12
C ASN A 144 -4.65 -0.67 -25.25
N GLY A 145 -3.76 -1.59 -25.65
CA GLY A 145 -2.34 -1.29 -25.85
C GLY A 145 -2.01 -0.34 -27.02
N SER A 146 -3.00 0.11 -27.79
CA SER A 146 -2.80 1.15 -28.83
C SER A 146 -3.12 2.56 -28.33
N ALA A 147 -3.73 2.69 -27.14
CA ALA A 147 -3.99 3.99 -26.53
C ALA A 147 -2.68 4.61 -26.02
N VAL A 148 -2.56 5.93 -26.14
CA VAL A 148 -1.40 6.69 -25.65
C VAL A 148 -1.50 6.94 -24.15
N VAL A 149 -2.71 7.16 -23.66
CA VAL A 149 -3.05 7.39 -22.26
C VAL A 149 -4.37 6.68 -21.96
N ASN A 150 -4.60 6.33 -20.70
CA ASN A 150 -5.79 5.60 -20.26
C ASN A 150 -5.98 4.28 -21.02
N GLN A 151 -4.96 3.41 -20.94
CA GLN A 151 -4.93 2.13 -21.63
C GLN A 151 -5.98 1.16 -21.05
N CYS A 152 -6.29 1.24 -19.76
CA CYS A 152 -7.46 0.59 -19.18
C CYS A 152 -8.69 1.47 -19.38
N ASP A 153 -9.87 0.86 -19.58
CA ASP A 153 -11.12 1.60 -19.74
C ASP A 153 -11.38 2.45 -18.49
N ILE A 154 -11.41 3.77 -18.70
CA ILE A 154 -11.61 4.78 -17.65
C ILE A 154 -12.85 4.52 -16.77
N ASN A 155 -13.84 3.74 -17.24
CA ASN A 155 -15.06 3.42 -16.47
C ASN A 155 -15.01 2.09 -15.72
N ASN A 156 -13.83 1.46 -15.61
CA ASN A 156 -13.60 0.27 -14.81
C ASN A 156 -12.31 0.45 -13.98
N ILE A 157 -12.02 -0.50 -13.10
CA ILE A 157 -10.80 -0.48 -12.27
C ILE A 157 -9.55 -0.77 -13.13
N SER A 158 -8.42 -0.22 -12.70
CA SER A 158 -7.08 -0.54 -13.19
C SER A 158 -6.10 -0.63 -12.04
N TRP A 159 -5.22 -1.65 -12.05
CA TRP A 159 -4.26 -1.99 -10.98
C TRP A 159 -4.79 -1.66 -9.59
N PRO A 160 -5.85 -2.36 -9.15
CA PRO A 160 -6.34 -2.14 -7.80
C PRO A 160 -5.24 -2.52 -6.81
N ASP A 161 -4.94 -1.62 -5.90
CA ASP A 161 -3.96 -1.82 -4.84
C ASP A 161 -4.67 -1.88 -3.47
N ASN A 162 -5.26 -0.78 -3.02
CA ASN A 162 -5.94 -0.78 -1.73
C ASN A 162 -7.42 -1.21 -1.83
N VAL A 163 -7.87 -2.07 -0.92
CA VAL A 163 -9.28 -2.51 -0.82
C VAL A 163 -9.78 -2.52 0.62
N THR A 164 -10.98 -1.98 0.87
CA THR A 164 -11.61 -2.03 2.19
C THR A 164 -13.13 -2.06 2.15
N MET A 165 -13.75 -2.68 3.16
CA MET A 165 -15.19 -2.52 3.38
C MET A 165 -15.54 -1.04 3.62
N GLY A 166 -16.60 -0.59 2.96
CA GLY A 166 -17.04 0.80 2.95
C GLY A 166 -18.05 1.15 4.06
N PRO A 167 -18.96 2.11 3.82
CA PRO A 167 -19.85 2.64 4.85
C PRO A 167 -20.90 1.65 5.35
N ASN A 168 -21.26 0.63 4.57
CA ASN A 168 -22.21 -0.42 4.93
C ASN A 168 -21.62 -1.80 4.62
N ASP A 169 -22.37 -2.87 4.91
CA ASP A 169 -21.88 -4.24 4.70
C ASP A 169 -21.90 -4.66 3.21
N ASP A 170 -22.34 -3.78 2.30
CA ASP A 170 -22.59 -4.12 0.89
C ASP A 170 -21.75 -3.29 -0.10
N THR A 171 -20.90 -2.38 0.40
CA THR A 171 -20.00 -1.55 -0.41
C THR A 171 -18.56 -1.96 -0.16
N LEU A 172 -17.83 -2.28 -1.22
CA LEU A 172 -16.39 -2.42 -1.21
C LEU A 172 -15.76 -1.17 -1.83
N LEU A 173 -14.80 -0.58 -1.16
CA LEU A 173 -13.99 0.52 -1.68
C LEU A 173 -12.73 -0.07 -2.32
N ILE A 174 -12.43 0.34 -3.56
CA ILE A 174 -11.31 -0.15 -4.36
C ILE A 174 -10.54 1.08 -4.87
N ALA A 175 -9.28 1.20 -4.49
CA ALA A 175 -8.42 2.30 -4.88
C ALA A 175 -7.35 1.81 -5.88
N GLU A 176 -6.92 2.71 -6.76
CA GLU A 176 -6.00 2.43 -7.86
C GLU A 176 -4.61 3.00 -7.55
N ASP A 177 -3.60 2.25 -8.01
CA ASP A 177 -2.18 2.59 -8.19
C ASP A 177 -1.84 2.18 -9.64
N THR A 178 -1.99 3.09 -10.61
CA THR A 178 -1.94 2.70 -12.03
C THR A 178 -1.46 3.75 -13.04
N ASP A 179 -0.40 3.39 -13.76
CA ASP A 179 0.02 4.10 -14.98
C ASP A 179 -0.95 3.96 -16.18
N TYR A 180 -1.98 3.14 -16.05
CA TYR A 180 -2.96 2.91 -17.11
C TYR A 180 -4.20 3.79 -17.01
N HIS A 181 -4.27 4.67 -16.02
CA HIS A 181 -5.14 5.85 -15.96
C HIS A 181 -4.27 7.08 -15.69
N GLN A 182 -4.63 8.25 -16.23
CA GLN A 182 -3.86 9.47 -15.93
C GLN A 182 -4.19 10.05 -14.55
N ASN A 183 -5.36 9.71 -14.03
CA ASN A 183 -5.90 10.16 -12.75
C ASN A 183 -6.58 8.97 -12.12
N ASP A 184 -5.95 8.43 -11.10
CA ASP A 184 -6.42 7.27 -10.38
C ASP A 184 -7.70 7.57 -9.62
N ALA A 185 -8.48 6.52 -9.44
CA ALA A 185 -9.81 6.61 -8.90
C ALA A 185 -9.99 5.78 -7.63
N LEU A 186 -10.82 6.32 -6.73
CA LEU A 186 -11.48 5.51 -5.71
C LEU A 186 -12.85 5.10 -6.23
N TRP A 187 -13.14 3.81 -6.18
CA TRP A 187 -14.40 3.23 -6.60
C TRP A 187 -15.21 2.67 -5.43
N ALA A 188 -16.53 2.83 -5.48
CA ALA A 188 -17.47 2.02 -4.71
C ALA A 188 -18.01 0.90 -5.58
N TYR A 189 -17.74 -0.33 -5.19
CA TYR A 189 -18.29 -1.54 -5.78
C TYR A 189 -19.42 -2.09 -4.91
N ASP A 190 -20.62 -2.22 -5.46
CA ASP A 190 -21.77 -2.80 -4.77
C ASP A 190 -21.70 -4.33 -4.86
N LEU A 191 -21.51 -4.99 -3.72
CA LEU A 191 -21.30 -6.45 -3.61
C LEU A 191 -22.54 -7.29 -4.00
N ASN A 192 -23.71 -6.68 -4.13
CA ASN A 192 -24.94 -7.39 -4.48
C ASN A 192 -25.25 -7.31 -5.99
N SER A 193 -25.06 -6.14 -6.59
CA SER A 193 -25.38 -5.83 -7.99
C SER A 193 -24.17 -5.89 -8.92
N GLY A 194 -22.96 -5.79 -8.37
CA GLY A 194 -21.72 -5.67 -9.12
C GLY A 194 -21.53 -4.29 -9.78
N SER A 195 -22.31 -3.29 -9.37
CA SER A 195 -22.21 -1.94 -9.93
C SER A 195 -20.97 -1.21 -9.40
N LEU A 196 -20.23 -0.55 -10.29
CA LEU A 196 -19.05 0.25 -9.96
C LEU A 196 -19.36 1.75 -10.07
N THR A 197 -19.04 2.52 -9.04
CA THR A 197 -19.29 3.98 -8.98
C THR A 197 -18.01 4.72 -8.62
N ARG A 198 -17.56 5.63 -9.48
CA ARG A 198 -16.40 6.49 -9.18
C ARG A 198 -16.74 7.47 -8.07
N LEU A 199 -15.94 7.48 -7.00
CA LEU A 199 -16.08 8.38 -5.87
C LEU A 199 -15.05 9.50 -5.90
N MET A 200 -13.81 9.18 -6.30
CA MET A 200 -12.67 10.11 -6.29
C MET A 200 -11.90 10.07 -7.60
N THR A 201 -11.21 11.18 -7.92
CA THR A 201 -10.08 11.22 -8.86
C THR A 201 -8.92 11.99 -8.25
N THR A 202 -7.69 11.56 -8.50
CA THR A 202 -6.45 12.23 -8.10
C THR A 202 -6.05 13.34 -9.07
N PRO A 203 -5.07 14.20 -8.73
CA PRO A 203 -4.25 14.91 -9.71
C PRO A 203 -3.49 13.93 -10.63
N TYR A 204 -2.87 14.44 -11.69
CA TYR A 204 -2.07 13.64 -12.62
C TYR A 204 -1.04 12.75 -11.90
N GLY A 205 -0.85 11.52 -12.39
CA GLY A 205 0.27 10.64 -12.02
C GLY A 205 0.38 10.34 -10.54
N ALA A 206 -0.74 10.47 -9.82
CA ALA A 206 -0.87 10.14 -8.41
C ALA A 206 -1.81 8.95 -8.30
N GLU A 207 -1.54 8.10 -7.31
CA GLU A 207 -2.41 7.02 -6.88
C GLU A 207 -3.36 7.46 -5.75
N VAL A 208 -4.32 6.58 -5.43
CA VAL A 208 -5.15 6.70 -4.21
C VAL A 208 -4.82 5.56 -3.28
N THR A 209 -4.29 5.87 -2.10
CA THR A 209 -4.09 4.90 -1.03
C THR A 209 -5.00 5.17 0.15
N SER A 210 -4.90 4.32 1.17
CA SER A 210 -5.58 4.51 2.46
C SER A 210 -7.12 4.68 2.42
N PRO A 211 -7.92 3.97 1.60
CA PRO A 211 -9.36 4.21 1.42
C PRO A 211 -10.27 3.85 2.61
N MET A 212 -9.84 4.11 3.84
CA MET A 212 -10.39 3.59 5.09
C MET A 212 -11.60 4.38 5.61
N TYR A 213 -12.67 3.64 5.96
CA TYR A 213 -13.90 4.19 6.55
C TYR A 213 -13.94 4.01 8.07
N TYR A 214 -13.99 5.13 8.80
CA TYR A 214 -13.94 5.20 10.26
C TYR A 214 -15.30 5.54 10.84
N LYS A 215 -15.86 4.59 11.61
CA LYS A 215 -17.14 4.75 12.32
C LYS A 215 -16.99 5.12 13.80
N ASN A 216 -15.80 5.00 14.37
CA ASN A 216 -15.63 5.05 15.83
C ASN A 216 -14.81 6.26 16.32
N VAL A 217 -14.56 7.22 15.43
CA VAL A 217 -13.70 8.39 15.71
C VAL A 217 -14.50 9.65 16.03
N ASP A 218 -15.81 9.63 15.80
CA ASP A 218 -16.74 10.68 16.24
C ASP A 218 -18.15 10.13 16.49
N ASP A 219 -18.92 10.83 17.32
CA ASP A 219 -20.28 10.43 17.71
C ASP A 219 -21.36 10.86 16.69
N LYS A 220 -21.07 11.82 15.80
CA LYS A 220 -22.01 12.37 14.81
C LYS A 220 -21.59 12.11 13.35
N PHE A 221 -20.29 12.09 13.11
CA PHE A 221 -19.68 11.94 11.80
C PHE A 221 -19.02 10.56 11.66
N ASP A 222 -19.13 9.99 10.47
CA ASP A 222 -18.17 8.99 9.99
C ASP A 222 -17.13 9.69 9.11
N TYR A 223 -15.97 9.08 8.93
CA TYR A 223 -14.89 9.64 8.11
C TYR A 223 -14.39 8.62 7.10
N LEU A 224 -14.28 9.01 5.84
CA LEU A 224 -13.46 8.30 4.87
C LEU A 224 -12.13 9.05 4.78
N VAL A 225 -11.03 8.39 5.09
CA VAL A 225 -9.67 8.90 4.84
C VAL A 225 -9.21 8.34 3.51
N THR A 226 -8.41 9.11 2.79
CA THR A 226 -7.64 8.65 1.63
C THR A 226 -6.33 9.42 1.61
N VAL A 227 -5.34 8.88 0.93
CA VAL A 227 -4.11 9.60 0.63
C VAL A 227 -3.93 9.67 -0.88
N VAL A 228 -3.49 10.83 -1.38
CA VAL A 228 -3.07 11.01 -2.76
C VAL A 228 -1.55 11.02 -2.74
N GLN A 229 -0.94 9.88 -3.02
CA GLN A 229 0.50 9.69 -2.98
C GLN A 229 1.14 10.30 -4.23
N HIS A 230 2.35 10.85 -4.07
CA HIS A 230 3.24 11.36 -5.12
C HIS A 230 2.54 11.90 -6.38
N PRO A 231 1.72 12.98 -6.26
CA PRO A 231 1.18 13.66 -7.44
C PRO A 231 2.28 13.93 -8.47
N TYR A 232 2.00 13.58 -9.73
CA TYR A 232 2.91 13.69 -10.86
C TYR A 232 4.13 12.77 -10.77
N GLY A 233 4.07 11.68 -10.02
CA GLY A 233 5.20 10.79 -9.73
C GLY A 233 5.28 9.55 -10.63
N GLU A 234 4.14 8.90 -10.89
CA GLU A 234 4.09 7.65 -11.69
C GLU A 234 4.09 7.93 -13.19
N SER A 235 3.39 9.01 -13.57
CA SER A 235 3.25 9.46 -14.94
C SER A 235 2.98 10.96 -15.01
N ASP A 236 3.04 11.53 -16.22
CA ASP A 236 2.71 12.94 -16.46
C ASP A 236 3.54 13.92 -15.59
N GLU A 237 4.80 13.57 -15.27
CA GLU A 237 5.71 14.38 -14.43
C GLU A 237 5.96 15.76 -15.05
N ASP A 238 5.93 15.83 -16.39
CA ASP A 238 6.02 17.06 -17.17
C ASP A 238 4.84 18.02 -16.98
N LYS A 239 3.77 17.59 -16.30
CA LYS A 239 2.59 18.42 -15.98
C LYS A 239 2.73 19.17 -14.67
N ALA A 240 3.66 18.81 -13.77
CA ALA A 240 3.93 19.60 -12.57
C ALA A 240 4.46 20.99 -12.96
N ALA A 241 3.85 22.05 -12.44
CA ALA A 241 4.28 23.42 -12.69
C ALA A 241 5.35 23.88 -11.68
N SER A 242 5.40 23.24 -10.51
CA SER A 242 6.41 23.45 -9.48
C SER A 242 6.52 22.23 -8.56
N PRO A 243 7.62 22.11 -7.77
CA PRO A 243 7.71 21.08 -6.74
C PRO A 243 6.55 21.09 -5.75
N ASP A 244 5.92 22.25 -5.49
CA ASP A 244 4.77 22.32 -4.58
C ASP A 244 3.54 21.51 -5.07
N ASP A 245 3.48 21.20 -6.37
CA ASP A 245 2.40 20.40 -6.95
C ASP A 245 2.52 18.92 -6.55
N THR A 246 3.74 18.42 -6.33
CA THR A 246 4.04 17.02 -6.00
C THR A 246 3.82 16.68 -4.52
N ARG A 247 3.42 17.66 -3.70
CA ARG A 247 3.19 17.43 -2.27
C ARG A 247 1.97 16.53 -2.07
N VAL A 248 2.16 15.42 -1.34
CA VAL A 248 1.14 14.44 -0.94
C VAL A 248 -0.08 15.12 -0.32
N TYR A 249 -1.25 14.48 -0.44
CA TYR A 249 -2.47 14.92 0.24
C TYR A 249 -2.90 13.87 1.25
N ILE A 250 -2.81 14.17 2.54
CA ILE A 250 -3.59 13.43 3.54
C ILE A 250 -4.97 14.04 3.55
N GLY A 251 -5.95 13.31 3.04
CA GLY A 251 -7.30 13.83 2.88
C GLY A 251 -8.37 13.02 3.59
N TYR A 252 -9.53 13.65 3.70
CA TYR A 252 -10.71 12.99 4.25
C TYR A 252 -12.00 13.57 3.70
N VAL A 253 -13.07 12.81 3.91
CA VAL A 253 -14.45 13.21 3.71
C VAL A 253 -15.21 12.96 5.01
N ALA A 254 -15.76 14.02 5.59
CA ALA A 254 -16.67 13.90 6.72
C ALA A 254 -18.08 13.55 6.22
N VAL A 255 -18.59 12.40 6.65
CA VAL A 255 -19.96 11.95 6.37
C VAL A 255 -20.85 12.41 7.53
N PRO A 256 -21.86 13.29 7.29
CA PRO A 256 -22.68 13.89 8.34
C PRO A 256 -23.77 12.93 8.87
N ALA A 257 -23.42 11.66 9.03
CA ALA A 257 -24.29 10.60 9.51
C ALA A 257 -23.45 9.42 10.02
N LYS A 258 -24.08 8.58 10.85
CA LYS A 258 -23.54 7.30 11.32
C LYS A 258 -24.15 6.17 10.50
N VAL A 259 -23.43 5.67 9.50
CA VAL A 259 -23.95 4.65 8.58
C VAL A 259 -23.83 3.25 9.19
N GLN A 260 -24.94 2.52 9.21
CA GLN A 260 -25.03 1.17 9.75
C GLN A 260 -24.80 0.12 8.66
N GLY A 261 -24.37 -1.07 9.06
CA GLY A 261 -24.08 -2.17 8.13
C GLY A 261 -25.25 -2.56 7.22
N GLY A 262 -26.47 -2.51 7.74
CA GLY A 262 -27.69 -2.83 6.98
C GLY A 262 -28.30 -1.67 6.18
N ASP A 263 -27.70 -0.47 6.21
CA ASP A 263 -28.24 0.68 5.49
C ASP A 263 -28.05 0.52 3.98
N LYS A 264 -29.02 1.02 3.20
CA LYS A 264 -28.88 1.13 1.75
C LYS A 264 -28.09 2.39 1.43
N VAL A 265 -26.91 2.21 0.84
CA VAL A 265 -26.01 3.30 0.47
C VAL A 265 -25.87 3.37 -1.04
N SER A 266 -25.93 4.58 -1.60
CA SER A 266 -25.49 4.86 -2.96
C SER A 266 -24.79 6.21 -3.02
N PHE A 267 -23.90 6.38 -4.00
CA PHE A 267 -23.16 7.62 -4.19
C PHE A 267 -23.55 8.27 -5.51
N LYS A 268 -23.50 9.60 -5.56
CA LYS A 268 -23.51 10.30 -6.85
C LYS A 268 -22.19 10.02 -7.55
N ALA A 269 -22.22 9.48 -8.77
CA ALA A 269 -21.00 9.22 -9.52
C ALA A 269 -20.22 10.51 -9.79
N LEU A 270 -18.91 10.48 -9.55
CA LEU A 270 -17.98 11.51 -9.99
C LEU A 270 -17.64 11.27 -11.47
N PRO A 271 -17.85 12.27 -12.37
CA PRO A 271 -17.42 12.15 -13.75
C PRO A 271 -15.90 11.98 -13.87
N PHE A 272 -15.45 11.38 -14.96
CA PHE A 272 -14.03 11.33 -15.30
C PHE A 272 -13.47 12.75 -15.48
N ALA A 273 -12.25 12.99 -14.97
CA ALA A 273 -11.54 14.26 -15.13
C ALA A 273 -11.12 14.44 -16.60
N SER A 274 -11.88 15.26 -17.33
CA SER A 274 -11.76 15.37 -18.80
C SER A 274 -10.91 16.55 -19.26
N THR A 275 -10.81 17.58 -18.42
CA THR A 275 -10.07 18.82 -18.70
C THR A 275 -8.78 18.88 -17.89
N ASP A 276 -7.76 19.59 -18.40
CA ASP A 276 -6.49 19.78 -17.67
C ASP A 276 -6.71 20.35 -16.26
N ALA A 277 -7.64 21.28 -16.09
CA ALA A 277 -7.98 21.82 -14.77
C ALA A 277 -8.57 20.75 -13.83
N GLU A 278 -9.43 19.86 -14.33
CA GLU A 278 -9.96 18.77 -13.52
C GLU A 278 -8.89 17.76 -13.12
N LYS A 279 -7.93 17.50 -14.00
CA LYS A 279 -6.85 16.52 -13.80
C LYS A 279 -5.73 17.01 -12.86
N ARG A 280 -5.82 18.24 -12.35
CA ARG A 280 -4.87 18.82 -11.39
C ARG A 280 -5.42 18.83 -9.96
N GLU A 281 -6.64 18.36 -9.77
CA GLU A 281 -7.37 18.50 -8.51
C GLU A 281 -7.76 17.13 -7.96
N ALA A 282 -7.47 16.89 -6.68
CA ALA A 282 -8.10 15.80 -5.94
C ALA A 282 -9.60 16.13 -5.74
N LYS A 283 -10.49 15.31 -6.29
CA LYS A 283 -11.94 15.52 -6.24
C LYS A 283 -12.63 14.32 -5.65
N PHE A 284 -13.65 14.58 -4.83
CA PHE A 284 -14.54 13.56 -4.31
C PHE A 284 -16.00 13.88 -4.64
N THR A 285 -16.86 12.86 -4.69
CA THR A 285 -18.30 13.04 -4.88
C THR A 285 -18.92 13.95 -3.81
N THR A 286 -19.90 14.75 -4.21
CA THR A 286 -20.50 15.77 -3.34
C THR A 286 -21.76 15.31 -2.62
N SER A 287 -22.24 14.09 -2.87
CA SER A 287 -23.45 13.58 -2.21
C SER A 287 -23.53 12.07 -2.22
N MET A 288 -24.19 11.54 -1.20
CA MET A 288 -24.60 10.14 -1.10
C MET A 288 -26.07 10.05 -0.67
N THR A 289 -26.68 8.90 -0.84
CA THR A 289 -28.01 8.58 -0.30
C THR A 289 -27.86 7.47 0.72
N VAL A 290 -28.51 7.62 1.88
CA VAL A 290 -28.58 6.59 2.93
C VAL A 290 -30.06 6.34 3.24
N ASN A 291 -30.55 5.13 2.99
CA ASN A 291 -31.96 4.75 3.16
C ASN A 291 -32.92 5.76 2.52
N ASP A 292 -32.72 6.03 1.22
CA ASP A 292 -33.50 6.98 0.41
C ASP A 292 -33.44 8.46 0.86
N LYS A 293 -32.55 8.79 1.82
CA LYS A 293 -32.30 10.16 2.26
C LYS A 293 -31.00 10.69 1.66
N ASP A 294 -31.09 11.79 0.94
CA ASP A 294 -29.92 12.49 0.40
C ASP A 294 -29.11 13.17 1.51
N LEU A 295 -27.80 12.95 1.46
CA LEU A 295 -26.79 13.56 2.31
C LEU A 295 -25.80 14.32 1.42
N ALA A 296 -25.67 15.62 1.66
CA ALA A 296 -24.59 16.39 1.08
C ALA A 296 -23.28 16.04 1.80
N LEU A 297 -22.22 15.85 1.02
CA LEU A 297 -20.86 15.68 1.52
C LEU A 297 -20.12 17.00 1.32
N ASN A 298 -19.23 17.34 2.26
CA ASN A 298 -18.42 18.56 2.19
C ASN A 298 -17.26 18.48 1.17
N GLY A 299 -17.34 17.55 0.21
CA GLY A 299 -16.28 17.27 -0.76
C GLY A 299 -15.01 16.74 -0.11
N TYR A 300 -13.93 16.70 -0.89
CA TYR A 300 -12.60 16.31 -0.43
C TYR A 300 -11.98 17.43 0.42
N GLN A 301 -11.48 17.07 1.60
CA GLN A 301 -10.81 18.00 2.51
C GLN A 301 -9.37 17.57 2.70
N THR A 302 -8.42 18.49 2.52
CA THR A 302 -7.01 18.23 2.82
C THR A 302 -6.73 18.49 4.31
N LEU A 303 -6.29 17.47 5.02
CA LEU A 303 -5.87 17.56 6.41
C LEU A 303 -4.43 18.06 6.54
N LEU A 304 -3.53 17.52 5.72
CA LEU A 304 -2.09 17.79 5.77
C LEU A 304 -1.46 17.52 4.41
N ARG A 305 -0.40 18.26 4.06
CA ARG A 305 0.45 17.99 2.89
C ARG A 305 1.91 17.87 3.30
N SER A 306 2.71 17.11 2.55
CA SER A 306 4.15 17.01 2.82
C SER A 306 4.78 18.40 2.82
N GLY A 307 5.75 18.64 3.71
CA GLY A 307 6.35 19.96 3.90
C GLY A 307 5.54 20.92 4.78
N ASP A 308 4.29 20.60 5.14
CA ASP A 308 3.56 21.39 6.15
C ASP A 308 4.30 21.34 7.49
N LYS A 309 4.42 22.51 8.12
CA LYS A 309 5.09 22.66 9.40
C LYS A 309 4.09 22.83 10.54
N ILE A 310 4.09 21.89 11.50
CA ILE A 310 3.26 21.94 12.70
C ILE A 310 4.19 21.90 13.93
N GLY A 311 4.23 23.01 14.67
CA GLY A 311 5.26 23.19 15.71
C GLY A 311 6.66 23.16 15.09
N ASP A 312 7.51 22.25 15.56
CA ASP A 312 8.88 22.05 15.05
C ASP A 312 8.98 20.94 13.98
N ALA A 313 7.93 20.14 13.82
CA ALA A 313 7.90 19.04 12.86
C ALA A 313 7.52 19.53 11.46
N VAL A 314 8.13 18.92 10.44
CA VAL A 314 7.81 19.13 9.02
C VAL A 314 7.32 17.78 8.48
N PHE A 315 6.10 17.72 7.97
CA PHE A 315 5.50 16.45 7.56
C PHE A 315 6.25 15.84 6.37
N GLY A 316 6.59 14.55 6.44
CA GLY A 316 7.42 13.87 5.43
C GLY A 316 8.93 14.12 5.54
N GLN A 317 9.40 14.81 6.59
CA GLN A 317 10.84 14.88 6.88
C GLN A 317 11.32 13.56 7.47
N ALA A 318 12.21 12.85 6.77
CA ALA A 318 12.85 11.67 7.33
C ALA A 318 13.76 12.03 8.51
N VAL A 319 13.78 11.16 9.52
CA VAL A 319 14.61 11.29 10.72
C VAL A 319 15.45 10.03 10.93
N ALA A 320 16.71 10.23 11.30
CA ALA A 320 17.59 9.15 11.70
C ALA A 320 17.15 8.56 13.04
N LYS A 321 17.75 7.41 13.39
CA LYS A 321 17.54 6.72 14.66
C LYS A 321 17.75 7.59 15.89
N ASP A 322 18.66 8.57 15.84
CA ASP A 322 18.95 9.49 16.94
C ASP A 322 18.04 10.74 16.95
N GLY A 323 17.07 10.80 16.03
CA GLY A 323 16.14 11.91 15.85
C GLY A 323 16.69 13.08 15.04
N SER A 324 17.93 13.00 14.53
CA SER A 324 18.47 14.01 13.61
C SER A 324 17.75 13.97 12.26
N LYS A 325 17.67 15.13 11.59
CA LYS A 325 17.04 15.24 10.26
C LYS A 325 17.95 14.63 9.20
N LEU A 326 17.36 13.87 8.28
CA LEU A 326 18.04 13.37 7.10
C LEU A 326 17.70 14.28 5.91
N GLU A 327 18.68 15.02 5.41
CA GLU A 327 18.51 15.95 4.29
C GLU A 327 18.80 15.24 2.95
N ASN A 328 17.96 15.47 1.93
CA ASN A 328 18.05 14.83 0.61
C ASN A 328 18.11 13.29 0.70
N TYR A 329 17.32 12.75 1.63
CA TYR A 329 17.30 11.32 1.94
C TYR A 329 16.47 10.50 0.95
N VAL A 330 15.38 11.08 0.48
CA VAL A 330 14.51 10.54 -0.57
C VAL A 330 14.71 11.34 -1.85
N ASP A 331 14.45 10.69 -2.98
CA ASP A 331 14.53 11.32 -4.30
C ASP A 331 13.28 12.17 -4.54
N SER A 332 13.34 13.43 -4.09
CA SER A 332 12.22 14.36 -4.14
C SER A 332 12.71 15.77 -4.44
N ASP A 333 11.99 16.45 -5.32
CA ASP A 333 12.23 17.85 -5.68
C ASP A 333 11.79 18.84 -4.58
N LEU A 334 11.16 18.37 -3.50
CA LEU A 334 10.77 19.22 -2.38
C LEU A 334 12.00 19.68 -1.58
N PRO A 335 12.02 20.93 -1.06
CA PRO A 335 13.15 21.46 -0.30
C PRO A 335 13.56 20.57 0.88
N GLY A 336 14.81 20.13 0.91
CA GLY A 336 15.37 19.26 1.96
C GLY A 336 15.17 17.76 1.73
N GLY A 337 14.63 17.36 0.57
CA GLY A 337 14.27 15.97 0.29
C GLY A 337 13.12 15.51 1.17
N ILE A 338 12.05 16.31 1.23
CA ILE A 338 10.82 15.95 1.93
C ILE A 338 10.08 14.92 1.10
N SER A 339 9.63 13.85 1.75
CA SER A 339 8.94 12.75 1.08
C SER A 339 7.59 13.14 0.48
N THR A 340 7.33 12.60 -0.70
CA THR A 340 6.04 12.65 -1.40
C THR A 340 5.30 11.32 -1.31
N SER A 341 5.90 10.31 -0.69
CA SER A 341 5.49 8.92 -0.71
C SER A 341 4.77 8.53 0.59
N ALA A 342 3.91 9.41 1.12
CA ALA A 342 3.07 9.04 2.26
C ALA A 342 1.95 8.13 1.77
N ASP A 343 1.86 6.93 2.33
CA ASP A 343 0.88 5.94 1.89
C ASP A 343 -0.29 5.89 2.88
N HIS A 344 -0.25 4.95 3.84
CA HIS A 344 -1.43 4.68 4.63
C HIS A 344 -1.60 5.63 5.83
N THR A 345 -2.81 6.15 6.04
CA THR A 345 -3.15 6.95 7.22
C THR A 345 -4.29 6.34 8.02
N THR A 346 -4.00 6.06 9.30
CA THR A 346 -5.02 5.59 10.24
C THR A 346 -5.51 6.67 11.19
N LEU A 347 -6.82 6.76 11.36
CA LEU A 347 -7.48 7.70 12.28
C LEU A 347 -7.95 6.99 13.55
N HIS A 348 -7.68 7.58 14.71
CA HIS A 348 -7.92 6.96 16.01
C HIS A 348 -8.54 7.95 17.00
N ARG A 349 -9.33 7.40 17.94
CA ARG A 349 -9.88 8.13 19.09
C ARG A 349 -9.53 7.37 20.36
N LEU A 350 -8.85 8.04 21.29
CA LEU A 350 -8.57 7.51 22.62
C LEU A 350 -9.84 7.52 23.48
N ASP A 351 -9.85 6.71 24.55
CA ASP A 351 -10.91 6.73 25.56
C ASP A 351 -11.08 8.11 26.23
N SER A 352 -10.02 8.92 26.26
CA SER A 352 -10.06 10.33 26.71
C SER A 352 -10.86 11.24 25.77
N GLY A 353 -11.15 10.78 24.55
CA GLY A 353 -11.78 11.54 23.47
C GLY A 353 -10.80 12.24 22.53
N GLU A 354 -9.50 12.19 22.82
CA GLU A 354 -8.46 12.78 21.97
C GLU A 354 -8.34 12.03 20.63
N LEU A 355 -8.13 12.78 19.55
CA LEU A 355 -8.00 12.26 18.19
C LEU A 355 -6.55 12.32 17.72
N TYR A 356 -6.12 11.29 17.01
CA TYR A 356 -4.83 11.28 16.34
C TYR A 356 -4.88 10.52 15.03
N ALA A 357 -4.02 10.92 14.10
CA ALA A 357 -3.71 10.17 12.89
C ALA A 357 -2.30 9.60 12.98
N ILE A 358 -2.08 8.41 12.44
CA ILE A 358 -0.75 7.83 12.21
C ILE A 358 -0.61 7.63 10.70
N THR A 359 0.41 8.24 10.11
CA THR A 359 0.71 8.16 8.68
C THR A 359 2.08 7.53 8.47
N GLN A 360 2.13 6.49 7.63
CA GLN A 360 3.34 5.82 7.22
C GLN A 360 3.77 6.26 5.80
N PHE A 361 5.00 5.91 5.43
CA PHE A 361 5.62 6.34 4.19
C PHE A 361 6.30 5.16 3.49
N GLU A 362 6.13 5.11 2.18
CA GLU A 362 6.84 4.25 1.25
C GLU A 362 8.21 4.81 0.88
N GLU A 363 9.00 3.97 0.22
CA GLU A 363 10.31 4.23 -0.35
C GLU A 363 11.38 4.66 0.67
N GLU A 364 11.11 4.59 1.97
CA GLU A 364 12.02 5.13 2.98
C GLU A 364 12.06 4.32 4.29
N VAL A 365 13.20 4.39 4.98
CA VAL A 365 13.40 3.71 6.28
C VAL A 365 13.07 4.68 7.42
N GLY A 366 12.24 4.23 8.36
CA GLY A 366 12.05 4.92 9.63
C GLY A 366 11.13 6.13 9.62
N THR A 367 10.40 6.39 8.53
CA THR A 367 9.52 7.56 8.43
C THR A 367 8.07 7.20 8.68
N MET A 368 7.57 7.67 9.81
CA MET A 368 6.17 7.58 10.20
C MET A 368 5.85 8.75 11.12
N TYR A 369 4.64 9.28 11.04
CA TYR A 369 4.22 10.45 11.81
C TYR A 369 2.99 10.15 12.64
N ILE A 370 2.96 10.71 13.86
CA ILE A 370 1.73 10.82 14.65
C ILE A 370 1.32 12.29 14.72
N SER A 371 0.06 12.55 14.38
CA SER A 371 -0.55 13.87 14.29
C SER A 371 -1.73 13.95 15.26
N SER A 372 -1.68 14.87 16.22
CA SER A 372 -2.80 15.18 17.11
C SER A 372 -3.82 16.03 16.37
N LEU A 373 -5.10 15.73 16.53
CA LEU A 373 -6.17 16.36 15.79
C LEU A 373 -7.18 17.03 16.73
N ASP A 374 -7.73 18.15 16.29
CA ASP A 374 -8.98 18.70 16.80
C ASP A 374 -10.08 18.54 15.76
N ARG A 375 -11.33 18.55 16.22
CA ARG A 375 -12.52 18.36 15.38
C ARG A 375 -13.58 19.40 15.70
N ASP A 376 -13.99 20.14 14.68
CA ASP A 376 -15.15 21.02 14.78
C ASP A 376 -16.45 20.21 15.01
N ALA A 377 -17.18 20.54 16.07
CA ALA A 377 -18.35 19.78 16.51
C ALA A 377 -19.61 19.97 15.64
N VAL A 378 -19.59 20.93 14.71
CA VAL A 378 -20.70 21.30 13.83
C VAL A 378 -20.45 20.82 12.41
N SER A 379 -19.27 21.07 11.84
CA SER A 379 -18.94 20.68 10.47
C SER A 379 -18.27 19.31 10.37
N GLY A 380 -17.71 18.80 11.47
CA GLY A 380 -16.88 17.60 11.47
C GLY A 380 -15.48 17.83 10.89
N THR A 381 -15.09 19.08 10.60
CA THR A 381 -13.77 19.41 10.05
C THR A 381 -12.67 19.01 11.05
N LEU A 382 -11.69 18.26 10.56
CA LEU A 382 -10.47 17.90 11.29
C LEU A 382 -9.37 18.93 11.05
N THR A 383 -8.57 19.22 12.07
CA THR A 383 -7.40 20.11 12.00
C THR A 383 -6.24 19.51 12.77
N VAL A 384 -5.04 19.55 12.20
CA VAL A 384 -3.82 19.10 12.90
C VAL A 384 -3.39 20.15 13.92
N THR A 385 -3.29 19.77 15.18
CA THR A 385 -2.90 20.67 16.30
C THR A 385 -1.52 20.37 16.84
N GLY A 386 -0.99 19.18 16.59
CA GLY A 386 0.35 18.76 16.96
C GLY A 386 0.84 17.64 16.06
N MET A 387 2.15 17.51 15.90
CA MET A 387 2.75 16.50 15.02
C MET A 387 4.16 16.17 15.49
N LYS A 388 4.54 14.90 15.38
CA LYS A 388 5.92 14.44 15.60
C LYS A 388 6.21 13.16 14.81
N PRO A 389 7.47 12.91 14.44
CA PRO A 389 7.88 11.60 13.93
C PRO A 389 7.71 10.53 15.03
N VAL A 390 7.46 9.30 14.60
CA VAL A 390 7.43 8.10 15.45
C VAL A 390 8.85 7.57 15.61
N ASP A 391 9.24 7.23 16.84
CA ASP A 391 10.52 6.57 17.09
C ASP A 391 10.42 5.08 16.75
N LEU A 392 10.94 4.71 15.58
CA LEU A 392 11.00 3.33 15.08
C LEU A 392 12.34 2.64 15.41
N SER A 393 13.18 3.23 16.26
CA SER A 393 14.54 2.73 16.53
C SER A 393 14.56 1.32 17.14
N ALA A 394 13.54 0.98 17.93
CA ALA A 394 13.37 -0.34 18.52
C ALA A 394 12.98 -1.41 17.49
N ALA A 395 12.38 -1.00 16.37
CA ALA A 395 12.02 -1.83 15.23
C ALA A 395 13.03 -1.73 14.07
N TYR A 396 14.20 -1.11 14.30
CA TYR A 396 15.23 -0.91 13.29
C TYR A 396 14.79 -0.05 12.09
N GLY A 397 13.83 0.85 12.31
CA GLY A 397 13.29 1.75 11.29
C GLY A 397 12.07 1.19 10.56
N GLY A 398 12.09 -0.09 10.18
CA GLY A 398 11.16 -0.61 9.18
C GLY A 398 11.35 0.05 7.82
N PHE A 399 10.84 -0.56 6.75
CA PHE A 399 11.06 -0.05 5.39
C PHE A 399 9.81 -0.15 4.55
N ASP A 400 9.57 0.92 3.78
CA ASP A 400 8.66 0.88 2.63
C ASP A 400 7.26 0.43 3.02
N PHE A 401 6.69 1.23 3.93
CA PHE A 401 5.39 0.94 4.50
C PHE A 401 4.29 1.36 3.53
N CYS A 402 3.85 0.41 2.70
CA CYS A 402 2.78 0.55 1.70
C CYS A 402 1.38 0.56 2.33
N ALA A 403 0.65 -0.55 2.23
CA ALA A 403 -0.70 -0.68 2.77
C ALA A 403 -0.73 -0.75 4.31
N GLY A 404 -1.92 -0.52 4.87
CA GLY A 404 -2.12 -0.57 6.31
C GLY A 404 -3.59 -0.67 6.73
N MET A 405 -3.82 -0.74 8.04
CA MET A 405 -5.14 -0.66 8.63
C MET A 405 -5.10 -0.35 10.13
N PRO A 406 -6.18 0.22 10.72
CA PRO A 406 -6.33 0.28 12.16
C PRO A 406 -6.69 -1.11 12.72
N THR A 407 -6.15 -1.46 13.88
CA THR A 407 -6.61 -2.63 14.62
C THR A 407 -7.86 -2.31 15.44
N PRO A 408 -8.70 -3.31 15.78
CA PRO A 408 -9.86 -3.11 16.64
C PRO A 408 -9.56 -2.55 18.04
N TRP A 409 -8.30 -2.61 18.48
CA TRP A 409 -7.82 -2.12 19.77
C TRP A 409 -7.02 -0.81 19.65
N GLY A 410 -7.13 -0.09 18.52
CA GLY A 410 -6.61 1.27 18.38
C GLY A 410 -5.12 1.38 18.09
N SER A 411 -4.51 0.35 17.51
CA SER A 411 -3.14 0.42 16.99
C SER A 411 -3.12 0.58 15.48
N HIS A 412 -2.02 1.11 14.95
CA HIS A 412 -1.73 1.12 13.52
C HIS A 412 -1.03 -0.18 13.12
N LEU A 413 -1.46 -0.80 12.04
CA LEU A 413 -0.79 -1.93 11.39
C LEU A 413 -0.36 -1.47 10.00
N GLY A 414 0.96 -1.46 9.75
CA GLY A 414 1.55 -1.19 8.44
C GLY A 414 2.20 -2.45 7.87
N GLY A 415 2.16 -2.61 6.56
CA GLY A 415 2.87 -3.67 5.82
C GLY A 415 4.09 -3.12 5.10
N GLU A 416 5.23 -3.79 5.23
CA GLU A 416 6.40 -3.55 4.38
C GLU A 416 6.16 -4.24 3.02
N GLU A 417 6.29 -3.53 1.90
CA GLU A 417 5.92 -4.04 0.57
C GLU A 417 6.96 -5.02 0.02
N TRP A 418 8.21 -4.56 -0.15
CA TRP A 418 9.27 -5.30 -0.81
C TRP A 418 10.22 -5.95 0.20
N ASP A 419 10.50 -7.25 0.01
CA ASP A 419 11.66 -7.87 0.64
C ASP A 419 12.96 -7.47 -0.08
N PHE A 420 14.07 -7.65 0.63
CA PHE A 420 15.40 -7.31 0.14
C PHE A 420 16.15 -8.53 -0.40
N ASP A 421 16.79 -8.41 -1.57
CA ASP A 421 17.73 -9.46 -2.01
C ASP A 421 19.05 -9.34 -1.23
N ALA A 422 19.21 -10.12 -0.15
CA ALA A 422 20.41 -10.09 0.70
C ALA A 422 21.71 -10.38 -0.08
N ARG A 423 21.65 -10.97 -1.28
CA ARG A 423 22.82 -11.11 -2.16
C ARG A 423 23.31 -9.77 -2.69
N ALA A 424 22.42 -8.84 -3.01
CA ALA A 424 22.80 -7.50 -3.47
C ALA A 424 23.66 -6.82 -2.40
N PHE A 425 23.27 -6.95 -1.13
CA PHE A 425 24.02 -6.47 0.03
C PHE A 425 25.37 -7.20 0.21
N GLU A 426 25.40 -8.52 0.06
CA GLU A 426 26.64 -9.31 0.21
C GLU A 426 27.64 -9.06 -0.93
N ALA A 427 27.15 -8.91 -2.16
CA ALA A 427 27.98 -8.69 -3.34
C ALA A 427 28.43 -7.23 -3.52
N ALA A 428 27.94 -6.32 -2.67
CA ALA A 428 28.08 -4.88 -2.85
C ALA A 428 29.54 -4.43 -3.00
N LYS A 429 29.90 -4.16 -4.26
CA LYS A 429 31.03 -3.32 -4.66
C LYS A 429 30.69 -1.82 -4.69
N SER A 430 29.44 -1.40 -4.43
CA SER A 430 28.98 -0.09 -3.89
C SER A 430 27.51 0.19 -4.24
N ALA A 431 26.80 0.89 -3.32
CA ALA A 431 25.57 1.69 -3.47
C ALA A 431 24.31 0.98 -4.02
N ASP A 432 23.74 0.08 -3.22
CA ASP A 432 22.31 -0.19 -3.34
C ASP A 432 21.56 0.99 -2.71
N LYS A 433 20.73 1.68 -3.50
CA LYS A 433 20.04 2.92 -3.09
C LYS A 433 19.17 2.73 -1.85
N ASP A 434 18.60 1.54 -1.66
CA ASP A 434 17.70 1.26 -0.55
C ASP A 434 18.49 0.83 0.69
N PHE A 435 19.66 0.20 0.51
CA PHE A 435 20.59 0.00 1.62
C PHE A 435 21.19 1.31 2.13
N ASP A 436 21.52 2.24 1.22
CA ASP A 436 22.07 3.53 1.60
C ASP A 436 21.08 4.30 2.50
N LYS A 437 19.77 4.13 2.30
CA LYS A 437 18.73 4.66 3.19
C LYS A 437 18.83 4.07 4.60
N TYR A 438 18.99 2.75 4.73
CA TYR A 438 19.24 2.11 6.03
C TYR A 438 20.50 2.64 6.71
N LEU A 439 21.61 2.77 5.97
CA LEU A 439 22.85 3.31 6.52
C LEU A 439 22.64 4.73 7.04
N ALA A 440 22.01 5.59 6.25
CA ALA A 440 21.70 6.95 6.65
C ALA A 440 20.80 6.99 7.90
N TYR A 441 19.77 6.15 7.99
CA TYR A 441 18.93 6.02 9.19
C TYR A 441 19.75 5.69 10.45
N PHE A 442 20.77 4.83 10.34
CA PHE A 442 21.67 4.51 11.45
C PHE A 442 22.83 5.51 11.64
N GLY A 443 22.87 6.62 10.89
CA GLY A 443 23.96 7.60 10.94
C GLY A 443 25.29 7.05 10.39
N MET A 444 25.20 6.05 9.51
CA MET A 444 26.33 5.41 8.84
C MET A 444 26.41 5.91 7.39
N THR A 445 27.61 5.89 6.83
CA THR A 445 27.81 6.04 5.39
C THR A 445 28.32 4.73 4.83
N ALA A 446 27.99 4.42 3.58
CA ALA A 446 28.66 3.35 2.86
C ALA A 446 30.15 3.70 2.81
N SER A 447 30.98 3.05 3.63
CA SER A 447 32.42 3.13 3.44
C SER A 447 32.68 2.49 2.09
N ALA A 448 33.22 3.26 1.13
CA ALA A 448 33.80 2.68 -0.07
C ALA A 448 34.78 1.58 0.38
N GLN A 449 34.41 0.31 0.19
CA GLN A 449 35.24 -0.83 0.52
C GLN A 449 36.35 -1.01 -0.51
#